data_AF-A0A8H8JWE1-F1
#
_entry.id   AF-A0A8H8JWE1-F1
#
_cell.length_a   1.000
_cell.length_b   1.000
_cell.length_c   1.000
_cell.angle_alpha   90.00
_cell.angle_beta   90.00
_cell.angle_gamma   90.00
#
_symmetry.space_group_name_H-M   'P 1'
#
loop_
_entity.id
_entity.type
_entity.pdbx_description
1 polymer ?
#
loop_
_entity_poly.entity_id
_entity_poly.type
_entity_poly.pdbx_seq_one_letter_code
_entity_poly.pdbx_strand_id
1 'polypeptide(L)'
;MDGSELRIIDTPGLADIGGIAMDQQHRKAMNDMLEAHVTNIDAVLILSNGTLQRQEVPIRYTLQTIMAMFPASIAENICFIFTHSTLTGSNATTSTFPPELRNPKHWRIENPLALYKNCQKLVNEGKTPERKLRRELQAVSDQYEDVVDTLNEWLSWLDTRKGHGTTAIIQLYETSIRIESKIQMMLRERQELTNKREELQRHNAELRTAVDVSS
;
A
#
# COMPACT_ATOMS: atom_id res chain seq x y z
N MET A 1 -25.36 -15.74 15.92
CA MET A 1 -24.20 -14.85 15.77
C MET A 1 -23.32 -15.14 16.96
N ASP A 2 -22.39 -16.06 16.77
CA ASP A 2 -21.39 -16.43 17.76
C ASP A 2 -20.49 -15.20 17.91
N GLY A 3 -20.15 -14.79 19.14
CA GLY A 3 -19.54 -13.50 19.48
C GLY A 3 -18.12 -13.24 18.94
N SER A 4 -17.89 -13.41 17.65
CA SER A 4 -16.66 -13.10 16.93
C SER A 4 -16.51 -11.58 16.79
N GLU A 5 -15.39 -11.03 17.26
CA GLU A 5 -15.03 -9.62 17.12
C GLU A 5 -14.16 -9.43 15.86
N LEU A 6 -14.63 -8.64 14.90
CA LEU A 6 -13.82 -8.19 13.77
C LEU A 6 -13.31 -6.77 14.05
N ARG A 7 -12.00 -6.60 14.16
CA ARG A 7 -11.35 -5.29 14.30
C ARG A 7 -10.65 -4.92 13.00
N ILE A 8 -11.13 -3.87 12.35
CA ILE A 8 -10.53 -3.33 11.13
C ILE A 8 -9.72 -2.09 11.49
N ILE A 9 -8.48 -2.05 11.04
CA ILE A 9 -7.61 -0.89 11.16
C ILE A 9 -7.54 -0.23 9.79
N ASP A 10 -8.17 0.93 9.67
CA ASP A 10 -8.05 1.73 8.46
C ASP A 10 -6.77 2.56 8.52
N THR A 11 -5.98 2.53 7.44
CA THR A 11 -4.69 3.21 7.35
C THR A 11 -4.75 4.30 6.29
N PRO A 12 -4.13 5.48 6.51
CA PRO A 12 -3.94 6.48 5.47
C PRO A 12 -3.30 5.87 4.21
N GLY A 13 -3.67 6.36 3.03
CA GLY A 13 -3.18 5.84 1.76
C GLY A 13 -1.66 5.91 1.64
N LEU A 14 -0.99 4.74 1.65
CA LEU A 14 0.46 4.63 1.44
C LEU A 14 0.92 4.99 0.01
N ALA A 15 -0.02 5.25 -0.91
CA ALA A 15 0.25 5.60 -2.30
C ALA A 15 -0.21 7.01 -2.68
N ASP A 16 -0.59 7.83 -1.69
CA ASP A 16 -0.85 9.25 -1.98
C ASP A 16 0.49 9.92 -2.33
N ILE A 17 0.48 10.65 -3.44
CA ILE A 17 1.61 11.05 -4.30
C ILE A 17 2.57 12.06 -3.60
N GLY A 18 2.56 12.15 -2.28
CA GLY A 18 3.36 13.09 -1.48
C GLY A 18 4.83 12.72 -1.29
N GLY A 19 5.27 11.59 -1.87
CA GLY A 19 6.67 11.17 -1.90
C GLY A 19 7.19 10.56 -0.60
N ILE A 20 8.51 10.28 -0.60
CA ILE A 20 9.21 9.48 0.43
C ILE A 20 8.98 9.99 1.87
N ALA A 21 8.82 11.31 2.06
CA ALA A 21 8.59 11.90 3.37
C ALA A 21 7.20 11.56 3.94
N MET A 22 6.15 11.55 3.10
CA MET A 22 4.81 11.12 3.52
C MET A 22 4.79 9.61 3.80
N ASP A 23 5.50 8.82 3.00
CA ASP A 23 5.62 7.37 3.23
C ASP A 23 6.27 7.07 4.60
N GLN A 24 7.30 7.83 4.98
CA GLN A 24 7.92 7.70 6.31
C GLN A 24 6.95 8.07 7.45
N GLN A 25 6.15 9.13 7.27
CA GLN A 25 5.15 9.53 8.26
C GLN A 25 4.06 8.46 8.42
N HIS A 26 3.55 7.90 7.32
CA HIS A 26 2.56 6.84 7.35
C HIS A 26 3.13 5.54 7.96
N ARG A 27 4.37 5.17 7.62
CA ARG A 27 5.07 4.03 8.24
C ARG A 27 5.20 4.20 9.75
N LYS A 28 5.57 5.39 10.22
CA LYS A 28 5.69 5.69 11.65
C LYS A 28 4.33 5.59 12.35
N ALA A 29 3.30 6.24 11.81
CA ALA A 29 1.96 6.22 12.39
C ALA A 29 1.41 4.80 12.50
N MET A 30 1.65 3.96 11.48
CA MET A 30 1.28 2.55 11.53
C MET A 30 2.05 1.80 12.62
N ASN A 31 3.37 1.99 12.73
CA ASN A 31 4.16 1.34 13.76
C ASN A 31 3.74 1.73 15.17
N ASP A 32 3.54 3.03 15.43
CA ASP A 32 3.09 3.54 16.74
C ASP A 32 1.74 2.91 17.14
N MET A 33 0.81 2.78 16.19
CA MET A 33 -0.49 2.17 16.41
C MET A 33 -0.38 0.66 16.68
N LEU A 34 0.45 -0.06 15.91
CA LEU A 34 0.68 -1.48 16.14
C LEU A 34 1.27 -1.73 17.54
N GLU A 35 2.28 -0.95 17.92
CA GLU A 35 2.95 -1.05 19.21
C GLU A 35 1.99 -0.76 20.38
N ALA A 36 1.13 0.25 20.25
CA ALA A 36 0.24 0.65 21.33
C ALA A 36 -0.99 -0.26 21.50
N HIS A 37 -1.53 -0.81 20.40
CA HIS A 37 -2.90 -1.31 20.39
C HIS A 37 -3.10 -2.67 19.72
N VAL A 38 -2.08 -3.26 19.09
CA VAL A 38 -2.23 -4.47 18.27
C VAL A 38 -1.16 -5.50 18.61
N THR A 39 -1.58 -6.62 19.19
CA THR A 39 -0.66 -7.73 19.51
C THR A 39 -0.51 -8.70 18.35
N ASN A 40 -1.58 -8.94 17.58
CA ASN A 40 -1.62 -9.87 16.46
C ASN A 40 -2.32 -9.25 15.24
N ILE A 41 -1.88 -9.65 14.05
CA ILE A 41 -2.54 -9.35 12.77
C ILE A 41 -2.89 -10.66 12.09
N ASP A 42 -4.17 -10.86 11.79
CA ASP A 42 -4.68 -12.05 11.10
C ASP A 42 -4.59 -11.91 9.57
N ALA A 43 -4.80 -10.71 9.05
CA ALA A 43 -4.65 -10.44 7.62
C ALA A 43 -4.31 -8.98 7.33
N VAL A 44 -3.74 -8.75 6.16
CA VAL A 44 -3.56 -7.43 5.57
C VAL A 44 -4.40 -7.38 4.30
N LEU A 45 -5.37 -6.46 4.27
CA LEU A 45 -6.23 -6.23 3.12
C LEU A 45 -5.73 -5.02 2.33
N ILE A 46 -5.40 -5.24 1.07
CA ILE A 46 -5.02 -4.16 0.14
C ILE A 46 -6.22 -3.85 -0.76
N LEU A 47 -6.80 -2.66 -0.57
CA LEU A 47 -7.86 -2.13 -1.41
C LEU A 47 -7.26 -1.38 -2.60
N SER A 48 -7.69 -1.73 -3.81
CA SER A 48 -7.28 -1.06 -5.05
C SER A 48 -8.46 -0.84 -5.99
N ASN A 49 -8.37 0.12 -6.90
CA ASN A 49 -9.37 0.30 -7.95
C ASN A 49 -9.00 -0.60 -9.14
N GLY A 50 -9.90 -1.53 -9.51
CA GLY A 50 -9.68 -2.51 -10.57
C GLY A 50 -9.95 -2.00 -12.00
N THR A 51 -10.56 -0.82 -12.18
CA THR A 51 -10.66 -0.18 -13.52
C THR A 51 -9.39 0.57 -13.92
N LEU A 52 -8.57 0.96 -12.95
CA LEU A 52 -7.33 1.67 -13.25
C LEU A 52 -6.27 0.66 -13.68
N GLN A 53 -5.93 0.68 -14.97
CA GLN A 53 -4.61 0.25 -15.44
C GLN A 53 -3.58 1.24 -14.89
N ARG A 54 -3.34 1.21 -13.57
CA ARG A 54 -2.22 1.99 -13.02
C ARG A 54 -0.96 1.45 -13.70
N GLN A 55 -0.12 2.38 -14.16
CA GLN A 55 1.18 2.04 -14.71
C GLN A 55 1.94 1.13 -13.73
N GLU A 56 2.70 0.17 -14.27
CA GLU A 56 3.29 -0.93 -13.49
C GLU A 56 4.23 -0.42 -12.37
N VAL A 57 4.83 0.75 -12.55
CA VAL A 57 5.90 1.27 -11.67
C VAL A 57 5.36 1.81 -10.34
N PRO A 58 4.35 2.70 -10.26
CA PRO A 58 3.80 3.15 -8.98
C PRO A 58 3.17 2.04 -8.14
N ILE A 59 2.46 1.08 -8.75
CA ILE A 59 1.90 -0.08 -8.02
C ILE A 59 3.03 -0.93 -7.44
N ARG A 60 4.02 -1.30 -8.26
CA ARG A 60 5.09 -2.17 -7.82
C ARG A 60 5.90 -1.54 -6.68
N TYR A 61 6.19 -0.25 -6.77
CA TYR A 61 6.84 0.48 -5.67
C TYR A 61 6.00 0.44 -4.40
N THR A 62 4.70 0.77 -4.48
CA THR A 62 3.79 0.74 -3.33
C THR A 62 3.75 -0.65 -2.69
N LEU A 63 3.60 -1.70 -3.49
CA LEU A 63 3.58 -3.08 -3.01
C LEU A 63 4.92 -3.48 -2.40
N GLN A 64 6.05 -3.09 -2.98
CA GLN A 64 7.36 -3.33 -2.39
C GLN A 64 7.53 -2.60 -1.06
N THR A 65 7.06 -1.36 -0.95
CA THR A 65 7.09 -0.60 0.31
C THR A 65 6.24 -1.28 1.38
N ILE A 66 5.00 -1.69 1.03
CA ILE A 66 4.13 -2.44 1.93
C ILE A 66 4.79 -3.76 2.35
N MET A 67 5.31 -4.53 1.39
CA MET A 67 5.99 -5.79 1.69
C MET A 67 7.22 -5.62 2.59
N ALA A 68 7.97 -4.53 2.43
CA ALA A 68 9.11 -4.21 3.29
C ALA A 68 8.70 -3.82 4.72
N MET A 69 7.44 -3.45 4.95
CA MET A 69 6.91 -3.16 6.29
C MET A 69 6.57 -4.42 7.06
N PHE A 70 6.38 -5.56 6.37
CA PHE A 70 5.96 -6.80 7.00
C PHE A 70 7.02 -7.90 6.89
N PRO A 71 7.15 -8.77 7.91
CA PRO A 71 7.91 -10.00 7.79
C PRO A 71 7.37 -10.88 6.67
N ALA A 72 8.27 -11.59 5.96
CA ALA A 72 7.90 -12.50 4.89
C ALA A 72 6.86 -13.56 5.32
N SER A 73 6.82 -13.90 6.60
CA SER A 73 5.85 -14.86 7.16
C SER A 73 4.40 -14.41 7.03
N ILE A 74 4.10 -13.11 6.90
CA ILE A 74 2.71 -12.63 6.76
C ILE A 74 2.23 -12.66 5.31
N ALA A 75 3.10 -12.95 4.33
CA ALA A 75 2.77 -12.82 2.91
C ALA A 75 1.54 -13.65 2.51
N GLU A 76 1.34 -14.82 3.11
CA GLU A 76 0.16 -15.68 2.89
C GLU A 76 -1.14 -15.13 3.47
N ASN A 77 -1.05 -14.12 4.34
CA ASN A 77 -2.16 -13.43 4.96
C ASN A 77 -2.42 -12.07 4.31
N ILE A 78 -1.75 -11.77 3.20
CA ILE A 78 -2.01 -10.58 2.38
C ILE A 78 -3.03 -10.94 1.31
N CYS A 79 -4.07 -10.12 1.20
CA CYS A 79 -5.11 -10.28 0.19
C CYS A 79 -5.49 -8.95 -0.46
N PHE A 80 -6.19 -9.04 -1.60
CA PHE A 80 -6.62 -7.87 -2.37
C PHE A 80 -8.14 -7.83 -2.53
N ILE A 81 -8.72 -6.65 -2.41
CA ILE A 81 -10.07 -6.39 -2.90
C ILE A 81 -9.98 -5.30 -3.96
N PHE A 82 -10.36 -5.65 -5.19
CA PHE A 82 -10.47 -4.72 -6.29
C PHE A 82 -11.86 -4.11 -6.31
N THR A 83 -11.93 -2.80 -6.10
CA THR A 83 -13.15 -2.01 -6.18
C THR A 83 -13.38 -1.53 -7.60
N HIS A 84 -14.64 -1.24 -7.98
CA HIS A 84 -14.97 -0.74 -9.32
C HIS A 84 -14.50 -1.71 -10.42
N SER A 85 -14.65 -3.02 -10.21
CA SER A 85 -14.32 -3.99 -11.23
C SER A 85 -15.46 -4.98 -11.37
N THR A 86 -16.09 -4.97 -12.54
CA THR A 86 -17.01 -6.03 -12.94
C THR A 86 -16.21 -7.31 -13.21
N LEU A 87 -16.87 -8.46 -13.12
CA LEU A 87 -16.27 -9.77 -13.43
C LEU A 87 -15.61 -9.82 -14.83
N THR A 88 -16.04 -8.94 -15.74
CA THR A 88 -15.62 -8.85 -17.15
C THR A 88 -14.62 -7.72 -17.45
N GLY A 89 -14.31 -6.85 -16.50
CA GLY A 89 -13.37 -5.73 -16.67
C GLY A 89 -11.92 -6.18 -16.85
N SER A 90 -11.14 -5.44 -17.64
CA SER A 90 -9.73 -5.75 -17.93
C SER A 90 -8.93 -5.88 -16.64
N ASN A 91 -8.31 -7.05 -16.46
CA ASN A 91 -7.56 -7.42 -15.27
C ASN A 91 -6.53 -6.34 -14.89
N ALA A 92 -6.57 -5.84 -13.65
CA ALA A 92 -5.34 -5.40 -13.01
C ALA A 92 -4.40 -6.62 -13.02
N THR A 93 -3.36 -6.57 -13.85
CA THR A 93 -2.49 -7.71 -14.08
C THR A 93 -1.60 -7.92 -12.85
N THR A 94 -1.91 -8.96 -12.09
CA THR A 94 -1.08 -9.47 -10.98
C THR A 94 0.33 -9.87 -11.45
N SER A 95 0.57 -9.92 -12.76
CA SER A 95 1.91 -10.12 -13.35
C SER A 95 2.93 -9.06 -12.95
N THR A 96 2.48 -7.91 -12.47
CA THR A 96 3.35 -6.80 -12.01
C THR A 96 3.72 -6.90 -10.53
N PHE A 97 3.14 -7.88 -9.80
CA PHE A 97 3.35 -8.01 -8.37
C PHE A 97 4.76 -8.55 -8.05
N PRO A 98 5.31 -8.18 -6.89
CA PRO A 98 6.54 -8.78 -6.38
C PRO A 98 6.47 -10.32 -6.39
N PRO A 99 7.60 -11.03 -6.55
CA PRO A 99 7.65 -12.50 -6.51
C PRO A 99 6.93 -13.11 -5.30
N GLU A 100 7.01 -12.45 -4.15
CA GLU A 100 6.41 -12.81 -2.87
C GLU A 100 4.88 -12.77 -2.90
N LEU A 101 4.31 -12.03 -3.86
CA LEU A 101 2.87 -11.85 -4.07
C LEU A 101 2.44 -12.39 -5.44
N ARG A 102 3.11 -13.41 -5.99
CA ARG A 102 2.80 -13.95 -7.33
C ARG A 102 1.41 -14.55 -7.48
N ASN A 103 0.74 -14.91 -6.38
CA ASN A 103 -0.62 -15.44 -6.42
C ASN A 103 -1.40 -15.11 -5.14
N PRO A 104 -1.71 -13.83 -4.88
CA PRO A 104 -2.41 -13.46 -3.67
C PRO A 104 -3.90 -13.79 -3.83
N LYS A 105 -4.55 -14.12 -2.71
CA LYS A 105 -6.01 -14.20 -2.68
C LYS A 105 -6.58 -12.83 -3.00
N HIS A 106 -7.55 -12.80 -3.90
CA HIS A 106 -8.16 -11.56 -4.33
C HIS A 106 -9.64 -11.75 -4.64
N TRP A 107 -10.38 -10.68 -4.42
CA TRP A 107 -11.79 -10.59 -4.73
C TRP A 107 -12.08 -9.30 -5.47
N ARG A 108 -13.28 -9.22 -6.06
CA ARG A 108 -13.76 -8.07 -6.83
C ARG A 108 -15.09 -7.65 -6.26
N ILE A 109 -15.22 -6.36 -5.99
CA ILE A 109 -16.43 -5.77 -5.41
C ILE A 109 -16.77 -4.53 -6.23
N GLU A 110 -17.98 -4.50 -6.78
CA GLU A 110 -18.55 -3.25 -7.31
C GLU A 110 -19.14 -2.46 -6.14
N ASN A 111 -19.09 -1.13 -6.16
CA ASN A 111 -19.65 -0.32 -5.07
C ASN A 111 -21.19 -0.25 -5.19
N PRO A 112 -21.98 -0.97 -4.37
CA PRO A 112 -23.44 -1.01 -4.53
C PRO A 112 -24.08 0.36 -4.23
N LEU A 113 -23.45 1.15 -3.34
CA LEU A 113 -23.91 2.50 -3.02
C LEU A 113 -23.79 3.45 -4.22
N ALA A 114 -22.76 3.28 -5.06
CA ALA A 114 -22.61 4.07 -6.28
C ALA A 114 -23.75 3.77 -7.27
N LEU A 115 -24.06 2.49 -7.48
CA LEU A 115 -25.16 2.06 -8.34
C LEU A 115 -26.52 2.54 -7.82
N TYR A 116 -26.76 2.41 -6.51
CA TYR A 116 -27.97 2.90 -5.87
C TYR A 116 -28.15 4.42 -6.04
N LYS A 117 -27.09 5.20 -5.84
CA LYS A 117 -27.10 6.66 -6.06
C LYS A 117 -27.40 7.02 -7.52
N ASN A 118 -26.87 6.25 -8.48
CA ASN A 118 -27.20 6.43 -9.89
C ASN A 118 -28.67 6.13 -10.18
N CYS A 119 -29.23 5.08 -9.57
CA CYS A 119 -30.67 4.78 -9.66
C CYS A 119 -31.53 5.91 -9.08
N GLN A 120 -31.18 6.46 -7.92
CA GLN A 120 -31.90 7.61 -7.34
C GLN A 120 -31.94 8.82 -8.29
N LYS A 121 -30.83 9.12 -8.98
CA LYS A 121 -30.81 10.20 -9.98
C LYS A 121 -31.81 9.94 -11.11
N LEU A 122 -31.83 8.72 -11.65
CA LEU A 122 -32.75 8.33 -12.72
C LEU A 122 -34.23 8.41 -12.31
N VAL A 123 -34.54 8.13 -11.05
CA VAL A 123 -35.88 8.31 -10.47
C VAL A 123 -36.22 9.80 -10.38
N ASN A 124 -35.31 10.60 -9.83
CA ASN A 124 -35.53 12.03 -9.60
C ASN A 124 -35.64 12.84 -10.90
N GLU A 125 -34.98 12.40 -11.97
CA GLU A 125 -35.06 13.03 -13.30
C GLU A 125 -36.41 12.80 -14.00
N GLY A 126 -37.23 11.83 -13.55
CA GLY A 126 -38.62 11.63 -13.98
C GLY A 126 -38.84 11.25 -15.45
N LYS A 127 -37.77 11.15 -16.25
CA LYS A 127 -37.81 10.89 -17.71
C LYS A 127 -37.40 9.47 -18.08
N THR A 128 -37.10 8.62 -17.10
CA THR A 128 -36.60 7.27 -17.33
C THR A 128 -37.77 6.31 -17.55
N PRO A 129 -37.81 5.54 -18.66
CA PRO A 129 -38.84 4.53 -18.87
C PRO A 129 -38.91 3.52 -17.72
N GLU A 130 -40.11 3.17 -17.28
CA GLU A 130 -40.35 2.26 -16.14
C GLU A 130 -39.60 0.93 -16.28
N ARG A 131 -39.58 0.36 -17.50
CA ARG A 131 -38.84 -0.88 -17.80
C ARG A 131 -37.34 -0.73 -17.55
N LYS A 132 -36.76 0.44 -17.87
CA LYS A 132 -35.34 0.70 -17.63
C LYS A 132 -35.09 0.85 -16.13
N LEU A 133 -35.94 1.61 -15.44
CA LEU A 133 -35.83 1.78 -13.99
C LEU A 133 -35.90 0.43 -13.24
N ARG A 134 -36.83 -0.46 -13.61
CA ARG A 134 -36.94 -1.79 -13.01
C ARG A 134 -35.68 -2.64 -13.23
N ARG A 135 -35.05 -2.54 -14.41
CA ARG A 135 -33.79 -3.26 -14.70
C ARG A 135 -32.64 -2.74 -13.86
N GLU A 136 -32.52 -1.43 -13.71
CA GLU A 136 -31.46 -0.81 -12.89
C GLU A 136 -31.64 -1.18 -11.41
N LEU A 137 -32.87 -1.17 -10.89
CA LEU A 137 -33.16 -1.63 -9.52
C LEU A 137 -32.82 -3.10 -9.30
N GLN A 138 -33.15 -3.97 -10.27
CA GLN A 138 -32.76 -5.38 -10.21
C GLN A 138 -31.24 -5.52 -10.21
N ALA A 139 -30.53 -4.82 -11.09
CA ALA A 139 -29.08 -4.84 -11.14
C ALA A 139 -28.43 -4.37 -9.83
N VAL A 140 -29.01 -3.38 -9.13
CA VAL A 140 -28.55 -2.97 -7.80
C VAL A 140 -28.74 -4.09 -6.78
N SER A 141 -29.88 -4.80 -6.83
CA SER A 141 -30.16 -5.93 -5.93
C SER A 141 -29.19 -7.07 -6.17
N ASP A 142 -29.05 -7.50 -7.42
CA ASP A 142 -28.15 -8.59 -7.82
C ASP A 142 -26.71 -8.26 -7.41
N GLN A 143 -26.27 -7.02 -7.67
CA GLN A 143 -24.93 -6.59 -7.29
C GLN A 143 -24.74 -6.54 -5.77
N TYR A 144 -25.76 -6.18 -5.00
CA TYR A 144 -25.69 -6.19 -3.54
C TYR A 144 -25.49 -7.62 -3.02
N GLU A 145 -26.24 -8.58 -3.56
CA GLU A 145 -26.08 -10.01 -3.23
C GLU A 145 -24.68 -10.51 -3.58
N ASP A 146 -24.18 -10.22 -4.78
CA ASP A 146 -22.82 -10.57 -5.21
C ASP A 146 -21.74 -10.04 -4.25
N VAL A 147 -21.91 -8.81 -3.76
CA VAL A 147 -20.98 -8.20 -2.78
C VAL A 147 -21.06 -8.90 -1.44
N VAL A 148 -22.26 -9.24 -0.96
CA VAL A 148 -22.42 -9.98 0.30
C VAL A 148 -21.77 -11.36 0.20
N ASP A 149 -21.98 -12.09 -0.90
CA ASP A 149 -21.37 -13.40 -1.12
C ASP A 149 -19.84 -13.29 -1.17
N THR A 150 -19.32 -12.29 -1.89
CA THR A 150 -17.88 -12.01 -1.96
C THR A 150 -17.29 -11.71 -0.57
N LEU A 151 -17.99 -10.93 0.26
CA LEU A 151 -17.55 -10.62 1.61
C LEU A 151 -17.61 -11.85 2.53
N ASN A 152 -18.62 -12.72 2.35
CA ASN A 152 -18.70 -13.99 3.07
C ASN A 152 -17.53 -14.92 2.72
N GLU A 153 -17.15 -15.01 1.46
CA GLU A 153 -15.96 -15.75 1.03
C GLU A 153 -14.67 -15.18 1.63
N TRP A 154 -14.54 -13.85 1.65
CA TRP A 154 -13.40 -13.16 2.26
C TRP A 154 -13.33 -13.42 3.77
N LEU A 155 -14.45 -13.31 4.50
CA LEU A 155 -14.51 -13.61 5.93
C LEU A 155 -14.19 -15.09 6.21
N SER A 156 -14.73 -16.00 5.39
CA SER A 156 -14.41 -17.44 5.50
C SER A 156 -12.93 -17.71 5.28
N TRP A 157 -12.28 -16.99 4.37
CA TRP A 157 -10.83 -17.06 4.21
C TRP A 157 -10.09 -16.53 5.43
N LEU A 158 -10.53 -15.40 5.98
CA LEU A 158 -9.96 -14.77 7.18
C LEU A 158 -10.00 -15.71 8.38
N ASP A 159 -11.11 -16.43 8.58
CA ASP A 159 -11.28 -17.42 9.65
C ASP A 159 -10.26 -18.58 9.60
N THR A 160 -9.68 -18.85 8.43
CA THR A 160 -8.64 -19.89 8.28
C THR A 160 -7.22 -19.37 8.52
N ARG A 161 -7.03 -18.06 8.69
CA ARG A 161 -5.71 -17.47 8.87
C ARG A 161 -5.22 -17.67 10.28
N LYS A 162 -3.90 -17.84 10.42
CA LYS A 162 -3.23 -17.81 11.72
C LYS A 162 -2.76 -16.39 11.97
N GLY A 163 -3.11 -15.82 13.12
CA GLY A 163 -2.61 -14.53 13.55
C GLY A 163 -1.08 -14.52 13.67
N HIS A 164 -0.47 -13.43 13.20
CA HIS A 164 0.95 -13.18 13.35
C HIS A 164 1.19 -12.10 14.39
N GLY A 165 2.07 -12.36 15.35
CA GLY A 165 2.46 -11.37 16.36
C GLY A 165 3.12 -10.15 15.73
N THR A 166 2.78 -8.96 16.23
CA THR A 166 3.28 -7.68 15.71
C THR A 166 4.74 -7.40 16.09
N THR A 167 5.32 -8.15 17.04
CA THR A 167 6.71 -7.97 17.49
C THR A 167 7.71 -8.00 16.32
N ALA A 168 7.54 -8.93 15.38
CA ALA A 168 8.44 -9.05 14.23
C ALA A 168 8.27 -7.87 13.24
N ILE A 169 7.06 -7.33 13.12
CA ILE A 169 6.77 -6.13 12.31
C ILE A 169 7.47 -4.91 12.92
N ILE A 170 7.32 -4.72 14.23
CA ILE A 170 7.93 -3.60 14.97
C ILE A 170 9.47 -3.68 14.88
N GLN A 171 10.05 -4.86 15.13
CA GLN A 171 11.51 -5.06 15.03
C GLN A 171 12.04 -4.80 13.61
N LEU A 172 11.28 -5.17 12.58
CA LEU A 172 11.64 -4.91 11.19
C LEU A 172 11.64 -3.41 10.91
N TYR A 173 10.63 -2.68 11.38
CA TYR A 173 10.55 -1.23 11.27
C TYR A 173 11.73 -0.53 11.97
N GLU A 174 12.00 -0.85 13.23
CA GLU A 174 13.13 -0.29 13.99
C GLU A 174 14.47 -0.58 13.30
N THR A 175 14.62 -1.79 12.77
CA THR A 175 15.82 -2.18 12.02
C THR A 175 15.96 -1.37 10.74
N SER A 176 14.87 -1.10 10.01
CA SER A 176 14.87 -0.23 8.82
C SER A 176 15.35 1.16 9.19
N ILE A 177 14.79 1.79 10.23
CA ILE A 177 15.17 3.14 10.67
C ILE A 177 16.65 3.21 11.08
N ARG A 178 17.14 2.17 11.77
CA ARG A 178 18.55 2.07 12.16
C ARG A 178 19.47 1.95 10.94
N ILE A 179 19.09 1.16 9.93
CA ILE A 179 19.86 1.02 8.69
C ILE A 179 19.88 2.35 7.92
N GLU A 180 18.70 2.96 7.74
CA GLU A 180 18.56 4.26 7.08
C GLU A 180 19.44 5.33 7.76
N SER A 181 19.43 5.38 9.09
CA SER A 181 20.27 6.32 9.87
C SER A 181 21.77 6.09 9.66
N LYS A 182 22.22 4.83 9.64
CA LYS A 182 23.63 4.48 9.38
C LYS A 182 24.05 4.87 7.96
N ILE A 183 23.20 4.65 6.96
CA ILE A 183 23.46 5.06 5.58
C ILE A 183 23.64 6.58 5.50
N GLN A 184 22.74 7.34 6.14
CA GLN A 184 22.85 8.81 6.16
C GLN A 184 24.14 9.29 6.84
N MET A 185 24.57 8.64 7.91
CA MET A 185 25.84 8.93 8.57
C MET A 185 27.04 8.68 7.65
N MET A 186 27.11 7.51 7.01
CA MET A 186 28.20 7.19 6.07
C MET A 186 28.24 8.13 4.87
N LEU A 187 27.08 8.57 4.36
CA LEU A 187 27.01 9.55 3.27
C LEU A 187 27.57 10.91 3.70
N ARG A 188 27.27 11.38 4.92
CA ARG A 188 27.84 12.61 5.48
C ARG A 188 29.35 12.51 5.64
N GLU A 189 29.85 11.42 6.23
CA GLU A 189 31.29 11.19 6.39
C GLU A 189 32.01 11.19 5.04
N ARG A 190 31.43 10.54 4.02
CA ARG A 190 31.99 10.54 2.66
C ARG A 190 32.03 11.94 2.06
N GLN A 191 31.02 12.77 2.29
CA GLN A 191 30.99 14.15 1.81
C GLN A 191 32.08 14.99 2.48
N GLU A 192 32.23 14.89 3.81
CA GLU A 192 33.28 15.60 4.55
C GLU A 192 34.69 15.19 4.10
N LEU A 193 34.91 13.89 3.89
CA LEU A 193 36.18 13.39 3.36
C LEU A 193 36.48 13.93 1.96
N THR A 194 35.45 14.05 1.12
CA THR A 194 35.59 14.61 -0.23
C THR A 194 35.98 16.08 -0.16
N ASN A 195 35.29 16.88 0.68
CA ASN A 195 35.61 18.29 0.87
C ASN A 195 37.04 18.50 1.39
N LYS A 196 37.47 17.74 2.41
CA LYS A 196 38.84 17.80 2.94
C LYS A 196 39.89 17.44 1.88
N ARG A 197 39.58 16.47 1.01
CA ARG A 197 40.47 16.08 -0.09
C ARG A 197 40.62 17.20 -1.11
N GLU A 198 39.54 17.90 -1.44
CA GLU A 198 39.58 19.07 -2.34
C GLU A 198 40.38 20.23 -1.73
N GLU A 199 40.21 20.51 -0.44
CA GLU A 199 40.99 21.53 0.27
C GLU A 199 42.49 21.20 0.28
N LEU A 200 42.86 19.95 0.56
CA LEU A 200 44.25 19.49 0.50
C LEU A 200 44.84 19.61 -0.91
N GLN A 201 44.04 19.35 -1.95
CA GLN A 201 44.50 19.54 -3.34
C GLN A 201 44.75 21.01 -3.67
N ARG A 202 43.90 21.93 -3.20
CA ARG A 202 44.10 23.38 -3.38
C ARG A 202 45.36 23.87 -2.68
N HIS A 203 45.53 23.53 -1.39
CA HIS A 203 46.73 23.94 -0.63
C HIS A 203 48.02 23.38 -1.26
N ASN A 204 48.02 22.13 -1.74
CA ASN A 204 49.18 21.57 -2.42
C ASN A 204 49.47 22.25 -3.77
N ALA A 205 48.44 22.70 -4.50
CA ALA A 205 48.63 23.45 -5.74
C ALA A 205 49.23 24.84 -5.47
N GLU A 206 48.74 25.53 -4.44
CA GLU A 206 49.25 26.84 -3.99
C GLU A 206 50.70 26.77 -3.50
N LEU A 207 51.05 25.72 -2.75
CA LEU A 207 52.43 25.49 -2.32
C LEU A 207 53.38 25.25 -3.52
N ARG A 208 52.93 24.52 -4.54
CA ARG A 208 53.73 24.29 -5.75
C ARG A 208 53.99 25.57 -6.52
N THR A 209 52.96 26.41 -6.73
CA THR A 209 53.14 27.71 -7.39
C THR A 209 54.01 28.67 -6.58
N ALA A 210 53.95 28.66 -5.25
CA ALA A 210 54.80 29.52 -4.41
C ALA A 210 56.29 29.13 -4.48
N VAL A 211 56.59 27.83 -4.62
CA VAL A 211 57.97 27.32 -4.78
C VAL A 211 58.54 27.68 -6.15
N ASP A 212 57.71 27.63 -7.21
CA ASP A 212 58.12 28.00 -8.57
C ASP A 212 58.37 29.52 -8.75
N VAL A 213 57.74 30.38 -7.93
CA VAL A 213 57.94 31.84 -7.97
C VAL A 213 59.15 32.29 -7.15
N SER A 214 59.67 31.44 -6.24
CA SER A 214 60.81 31.76 -5.37
C SER A 214 62.15 31.17 -5.86
N SER A 215 62.17 30.50 -7.01
CA SER A 215 63.35 29.92 -7.67
C SER A 215 63.73 30.73 -8.91
#